data_AF-A0A358C979-F1
#
_entry.id   AF-A0A358C979-F1
#
_cell.length_a   1.000
_cell.length_b   1.000
_cell.length_c   1.000
_cell.angle_alpha   90.00
_cell.angle_beta   90.00
_cell.angle_gamma   90.00
#
_symmetry.space_group_name_H-M   'P 1'
#
loop_
_entity.id
_entity.type
_entity.pdbx_description
1 polymer ?
#
loop_
_entity_poly.entity_id
_entity_poly.type
_entity_poly.pdbx_seq_one_letter_code
_entity_poly.pdbx_strand_id
1 'polypeptide(L)'
;MGKALIWGVVTAGLYWFLFQYSGGFEKLAHTTLDACLVQENGATTYYNKATPELCAAQSGTFIKGTWWYVFAPIALAFALSYTHGIFTGLFWDVVGLKAKK
;
A
#
# COMPACT_ATOMS: atom_id res chain seq x y z
N MET A 1 17.51 -17.20 -17.63
CA MET A 1 16.54 -17.83 -16.70
C MET A 1 16.78 -17.50 -15.23
N GLY A 2 17.94 -17.82 -14.63
CA GLY A 2 18.15 -17.68 -13.17
C GLY A 2 17.83 -16.29 -12.58
N LYS A 3 18.24 -15.20 -13.26
CA LYS A 3 17.93 -13.83 -12.81
C LYS A 3 16.43 -13.52 -12.79
N ALA A 4 15.68 -13.97 -13.80
CA ALA A 4 14.24 -13.75 -13.87
C ALA A 4 13.52 -14.48 -12.72
N LEU A 5 13.94 -15.71 -12.39
CA LEU A 5 13.39 -16.48 -11.28
C LEU A 5 13.66 -15.81 -9.92
N ILE A 6 14.88 -15.33 -9.68
CA ILE A 6 15.22 -14.62 -8.43
C ILE A 6 14.35 -13.38 -8.25
N TRP A 7 14.26 -12.52 -9.27
CA TRP A 7 13.42 -11.33 -9.21
C TRP A 7 11.92 -11.65 -9.12
N GLY A 8 11.47 -12.76 -9.72
CA GLY A 8 10.12 -13.27 -9.55
C GLY A 8 9.82 -13.67 -8.11
N VAL A 9 10.72 -14.39 -7.44
CA VAL A 9 10.60 -14.75 -6.02
C VAL A 9 10.58 -13.52 -5.12
N VAL A 10 11.48 -12.55 -5.36
CA VAL A 10 11.50 -11.28 -4.61
C VAL A 10 10.18 -10.53 -4.78
N THR A 11 9.68 -10.41 -6.02
CA THR A 11 8.41 -9.75 -6.33
C THR A 11 7.24 -10.45 -5.62
N ALA A 12 7.17 -11.78 -5.70
CA ALA A 12 6.14 -12.56 -5.04
C ALA A 12 6.19 -12.39 -3.51
N GLY A 13 7.39 -12.36 -2.92
CA GLY A 13 7.58 -12.09 -1.49
C GLY A 13 7.09 -10.69 -1.08
N LEU A 14 7.34 -9.67 -1.88
CA LEU A 14 6.87 -8.31 -1.63
C LEU A 14 5.34 -8.20 -1.75
N TYR A 15 4.72 -8.85 -2.74
CA TYR A 15 3.26 -8.92 -2.83
C TYR A 15 2.65 -9.69 -1.67
N TRP A 16 3.24 -10.82 -1.28
CA TRP A 16 2.82 -11.56 -0.10
C TRP A 16 2.88 -10.68 1.16
N PHE A 17 3.97 -9.95 1.34
CA PHE A 17 4.13 -9.00 2.43
C PHE A 17 3.05 -7.91 2.38
N LEU A 18 2.79 -7.30 1.22
CA LEU A 18 1.70 -6.33 1.05
C LEU A 18 0.36 -6.92 1.47
N PHE A 19 0.02 -8.14 1.05
CA PHE A 19 -1.26 -8.77 1.37
C PHE A 19 -1.39 -9.10 2.85
N GLN A 20 -0.32 -9.57 3.49
CA GLN A 20 -0.34 -9.85 4.93
C GLN A 20 -0.50 -8.58 5.79
N TYR A 21 0.08 -7.46 5.36
CA TYR A 21 0.06 -6.21 6.11
C TYR A 21 -0.89 -5.15 5.50
N SER A 22 -1.80 -5.55 4.61
CA SER A 22 -2.64 -4.63 3.84
C SER A 22 -3.44 -3.68 4.72
N GLY A 23 -4.10 -4.20 5.76
CA GLY A 23 -4.84 -3.38 6.73
C GLY A 23 -3.95 -2.41 7.52
N GLY A 24 -2.68 -2.78 7.75
CA GLY A 24 -1.70 -1.89 8.37
C GLY A 24 -1.33 -0.72 7.45
N PHE A 25 -1.06 -1.00 6.17
CA PHE A 25 -0.81 0.04 5.17
C PHE A 25 -2.02 0.93 4.91
N GLU A 26 -3.22 0.36 4.90
CA GLU A 26 -4.49 1.10 4.80
C GLU A 26 -4.65 2.06 5.97
N LYS A 27 -4.44 1.60 7.21
CA LYS A 27 -4.49 2.46 8.39
C LYS A 27 -3.44 3.58 8.32
N LEU A 28 -2.20 3.28 7.92
CA LEU A 28 -1.14 4.29 7.75
C LEU A 28 -1.52 5.34 6.69
N ALA A 29 -2.15 4.91 5.58
CA ALA A 29 -2.63 5.81 4.55
C ALA A 29 -3.74 6.74 5.07
N HIS A 30 -4.73 6.20 5.79
CA HIS A 30 -5.82 6.99 6.35
C HIS A 30 -5.38 7.92 7.49
N THR A 31 -4.34 7.54 8.24
CA THR A 31 -3.85 8.33 9.40
C THR A 31 -2.64 9.21 9.07
N THR A 32 -2.32 9.37 7.78
CA THR A 32 -1.34 10.37 7.31
C THR A 32 -1.82 11.79 7.60
N LEU A 33 -3.13 12.03 7.43
CA LEU A 33 -3.81 13.27 7.82
C LEU A 33 -4.68 13.00 9.04
N ASP A 34 -5.18 14.08 9.66
CA ASP A 34 -6.20 13.96 10.69
C ASP A 34 -7.40 13.18 10.15
N ALA A 35 -7.83 12.18 10.90
CA ALA A 35 -8.86 11.25 10.49
C ALA A 35 -9.90 11.05 11.60
N CYS A 36 -11.14 10.81 11.20
CA CYS A 36 -12.19 10.33 12.09
C CYS A 36 -12.50 8.87 11.77
N LEU A 37 -12.41 8.01 12.77
CA LEU A 37 -12.78 6.60 12.68
C LEU A 37 -14.21 6.44 13.17
N VAL A 38 -15.12 6.03 12.29
CA VAL A 38 -16.52 5.76 12.62
C VAL A 38 -16.77 4.26 12.41
N GLN A 39 -17.36 3.60 13.41
CA GLN A 39 -17.84 2.24 13.26
C GLN A 39 -19.34 2.26 13.01
N GLU A 40 -19.75 1.86 11.81
CA GLU A 40 -21.15 1.84 11.40
C GLU A 40 -21.50 0.43 10.91
N ASN A 41 -22.50 -0.20 11.51
CA ASN A 41 -23.00 -1.53 11.12
C ASN A 41 -21.93 -2.63 10.96
N GLY A 42 -20.88 -2.59 11.79
CA GLY A 42 -19.77 -3.55 11.75
C GLY A 42 -18.69 -3.24 10.71
N ALA A 43 -18.83 -2.16 9.93
CA ALA A 43 -17.79 -1.64 9.05
C ALA A 43 -17.04 -0.48 9.71
N THR A 44 -15.72 -0.40 9.49
CA THR A 44 -14.89 0.73 9.92
C THR A 44 -14.69 1.68 8.74
N THR A 45 -15.12 2.93 8.90
CA THR A 45 -14.97 3.97 7.87
C THR A 45 -14.03 5.06 8.39
N TYR A 46 -13.05 5.46 7.57
CA TYR A 46 -12.12 6.54 7.87
C TYR A 46 -12.50 7.80 7.07
N TYR A 47 -12.78 8.90 7.77
CA TYR A 47 -13.00 10.21 7.16
C TYR A 47 -11.76 11.08 7.33
N ASN A 48 -11.16 11.51 6.22
CA ASN A 48 -9.96 12.35 6.24
C ASN A 48 -10.33 13.83 6.44
N LYS A 49 -9.38 14.62 6.99
CA LYS A 49 -9.53 16.07 7.24
C LYS A 49 -10.71 16.41 8.16
N ALA A 50 -11.07 15.51 9.06
CA ALA A 50 -12.13 15.75 10.03
C ALA A 50 -11.63 16.68 11.14
N THR A 51 -12.47 17.58 11.64
CA THR A 51 -12.20 18.26 12.91
C THR A 51 -12.69 17.38 14.07
N PRO A 52 -12.17 17.60 15.30
CA PRO A 52 -12.66 16.90 16.48
C PRO A 52 -14.18 17.05 16.69
N GLU A 53 -14.75 18.22 16.37
CA GLU A 53 -16.19 18.45 16.53
C GLU A 53 -17.03 17.64 15.53
N LEU A 54 -16.62 17.62 14.26
CA LEU A 54 -17.29 16.83 13.22
C LEU A 54 -17.21 15.33 13.50
N CYS A 55 -16.10 14.88 14.07
CA CYS A 55 -15.92 13.48 14.44
C CYS A 55 -16.81 13.08 15.62
N ALA A 56 -16.89 13.93 16.65
CA ALA A 56 -17.78 13.72 17.79
C ALA A 56 -19.26 13.69 17.38
N ALA A 57 -19.67 14.51 16.40
CA ALA A 57 -21.03 14.52 15.87
C ALA A 57 -21.41 13.19 15.18
N GLN A 58 -20.43 12.43 14.67
CA GLN A 58 -20.63 11.13 14.03
C GLN A 58 -20.43 9.95 15.00
N SER A 59 -20.34 10.20 16.31
CA SER A 59 -19.95 9.18 17.31
C SER A 59 -18.62 8.47 16.96
N GLY A 60 -17.74 9.17 16.25
CA GLY A 60 -16.45 8.65 15.80
C GLY A 60 -15.32 8.93 16.80
N THR A 61 -14.21 8.23 16.60
CA THR A 61 -12.96 8.45 17.32
C THR A 61 -12.00 9.28 16.47
N PHE A 62 -11.61 10.45 16.98
CA PHE A 62 -10.64 11.30 16.31
C PHE A 62 -9.23 10.72 16.43
N ILE A 63 -8.52 10.65 15.31
CA ILE A 63 -7.14 10.19 15.20
C ILE A 63 -6.32 11.36 14.64
N LYS A 64 -5.37 11.83 15.44
CA LYS A 64 -4.42 12.86 14.99
C LYS A 64 -3.51 12.28 13.91
N GLY A 65 -3.44 13.00 12.79
CA GLY A 65 -2.64 12.65 11.64
C GLY A 65 -1.14 12.67 11.95
N THR A 66 -0.43 11.74 11.35
CA THR A 66 1.01 11.62 11.46
C THR A 66 1.59 11.59 10.05
N TRP A 67 1.99 12.76 9.53
CA TRP A 67 2.34 12.94 8.12
C TRP A 67 3.40 11.95 7.59
N TRP A 68 4.37 11.57 8.43
CA TRP A 68 5.44 10.66 8.02
C TRP A 68 4.97 9.20 7.81
N TYR A 69 3.75 8.84 8.22
CA TYR A 69 3.15 7.54 7.88
C TYR A 69 2.99 7.34 6.37
N VAL A 70 2.93 8.42 5.58
CA VAL A 70 2.86 8.35 4.12
C VAL A 70 4.06 7.62 3.51
N PHE A 71 5.23 7.65 4.16
CA PHE A 71 6.44 7.06 3.60
C PHE A 71 6.38 5.53 3.52
N ALA A 72 5.68 4.86 4.44
CA ALA A 72 5.57 3.41 4.42
C ALA A 72 4.87 2.86 3.16
N PRO A 73 3.62 3.27 2.82
CA PRO A 73 2.98 2.81 1.60
C PRO A 73 3.71 3.29 0.33
N ILE A 74 4.32 4.48 0.33
CA ILE A 74 5.13 4.97 -0.78
C ILE A 74 6.35 4.06 -1.01
N ALA A 75 7.10 3.75 0.04
CA ALA A 75 8.29 2.91 -0.04
C ALA A 75 7.93 1.52 -0.57
N LEU A 76 6.84 0.93 -0.10
CA LEU A 76 6.38 -0.38 -0.58
C LEU A 76 5.93 -0.32 -2.05
N ALA A 77 5.22 0.73 -2.46
CA ALA A 77 4.82 0.93 -3.85
C ALA A 77 6.04 1.03 -4.79
N PHE A 78 7.10 1.76 -4.38
CA PHE A 78 8.35 1.83 -5.14
C PHE A 78 9.09 0.50 -5.19
N ALA A 79 9.19 -0.22 -4.06
CA ALA A 79 9.82 -1.53 -4.01
C ALA A 79 9.11 -2.52 -4.97
N LEU A 80 7.78 -2.56 -4.94
CA LEU A 80 6.99 -3.39 -5.86
C LEU A 80 7.20 -2.98 -7.30
N SER A 81 7.11 -1.68 -7.62
CA SER A 81 7.27 -1.17 -8.98
C SER A 81 8.64 -1.51 -9.57
N TYR A 82 9.70 -1.32 -8.78
CA TYR A 82 11.07 -1.60 -9.20
C TYR A 82 11.30 -3.11 -9.44
N THR A 83 10.95 -3.93 -8.45
CA THR A 83 11.18 -5.38 -8.52
C THR A 83 10.32 -6.07 -9.56
N HIS A 84 9.04 -5.70 -9.63
CA HIS A 84 8.10 -6.22 -10.64
C HIS A 84 8.50 -5.77 -12.06
N GLY A 85 8.94 -4.52 -12.22
CA GLY A 85 9.45 -4.01 -13.50
C GLY A 85 10.68 -4.76 -13.99
N ILE A 86 11.64 -5.05 -13.11
CA ILE A 86 12.82 -5.85 -13.47
C ILE A 86 12.41 -7.28 -13.82
N PHE A 87 11.56 -7.90 -12.99
CA PHE A 87 11.08 -9.25 -13.24
C PHE A 87 10.39 -9.35 -14.60
N THR A 88 9.42 -8.48 -14.89
CA THR A 88 8.68 -8.50 -16.17
C THR A 88 9.60 -8.27 -17.36
N GLY A 89 10.54 -7.33 -17.27
CA GLY A 89 11.54 -7.12 -18.33
C GLY A 89 12.35 -8.38 -18.63
N LEU A 90 12.89 -9.02 -17.59
CA LEU A 90 13.66 -10.26 -17.71
C LEU A 90 12.81 -11.46 -18.13
N PHE A 91 11.55 -11.52 -17.70
CA PHE A 91 10.60 -12.54 -18.09
C PHE A 91 10.36 -12.50 -19.60
N TRP A 92 10.07 -11.32 -20.14
CA TRP A 92 9.88 -11.13 -21.59
C TRP A 92 11.15 -11.41 -22.40
N ASP A 93 12.33 -11.09 -21.86
CA ASP A 93 13.62 -11.48 -22.45
C ASP A 93 13.76 -13.02 -22.51
N VAL A 94 13.36 -13.73 -21.45
CA VAL A 94 13.46 -15.19 -21.37
C VAL A 94 12.47 -15.90 -22.30
N VAL A 95 11.23 -15.39 -22.42
CA VAL A 95 10.21 -16.02 -23.28
C VAL A 95 10.30 -15.57 -24.75
N GLY A 96 11.20 -14.64 -25.08
CA GLY A 96 11.44 -14.20 -26.46
C GLY A 96 10.37 -13.29 -27.06
N LEU A 97 9.50 -12.70 -26.24
CA LEU A 97 8.37 -11.85 -26.67
C LEU A 97 8.61 -10.35 -26.46
N LYS A 98 9.82 -9.95 -26.09
CA LYS A 98 10.13 -8.54 -25.86
C LYS A 98 10.15 -7.77 -27.17
N ALA A 99 9.41 -6.66 -27.23
CA ALA A 99 9.45 -5.77 -28.37
C ALA A 99 10.88 -5.27 -28.63
N LYS A 100 11.27 -5.22 -29.90
CA LYS A 100 12.53 -4.61 -30.32
C LYS A 100 12.43 -3.10 -30.08
N LYS A 101 13.47 -2.52 -29.46
CA LYS A 101 13.60 -1.07 -29.34
C LYS A 101 13.62 -0.40 -30.71
#